data_AF-A0A3C0KTD9-F1
#
_entry.id   AF-A0A3C0KTD9-F1
#
_cell.length_a   1.000
_cell.length_b   1.000
_cell.length_c   1.000
_cell.angle_alpha   90.00
_cell.angle_beta   90.00
_cell.angle_gamma   90.00
#
_symmetry.space_group_name_H-M   'P 1'
#
loop_
_entity.id
_entity.type
_entity.pdbx_description
1 polymer ?
#
loop_
_entity_poly.entity_id
_entity_poly.type
_entity_poly.pdbx_seq_one_letter_code
_entity_poly.pdbx_strand_id
1 'polypeptide(L)'
;MKRTNLIVTAVLVAVLVVLPTFSSLINLYIDWLFFTETGYTGVFSKTMTTQIASGVFFGLLFLGFALVNLVIAKRITFPGKDYYTISGTPLTINLSYLRTIQQAVTFFILLIVTIMMGKWGASLWSEILLFGNAATVGFNDPVFGKDIGFYLFQYPLIESLKQFIDFSLILAIILVGITFFLGGGIQITQRQIMIDPRVNRHIGILIGLVIMNMGLGFYLESLRMLYSEHGVIFGASYTDV
;
A
#
# COMPACT_ATOMS: atom_id res chain seq x y z
N MET A 1 -3.73 -28.21 23.50
CA MET A 1 -2.78 -28.03 22.37
C MET A 1 -1.48 -28.73 22.73
N LYS A 2 -0.99 -29.67 21.90
CA LYS A 2 0.14 -30.56 22.25
C LYS A 2 1.44 -29.77 22.40
N ARG A 3 2.29 -30.10 23.39
CA ARG A 3 3.60 -29.45 23.65
C ARG A 3 4.46 -29.28 22.39
N THR A 4 4.37 -30.22 21.45
CA THR A 4 5.02 -30.16 20.13
C THR A 4 4.59 -28.96 19.30
N ASN A 5 3.30 -28.59 19.28
CA ASN A 5 2.82 -27.40 18.56
C ASN A 5 3.33 -26.10 19.20
N LEU A 6 3.59 -26.11 20.51
CA LEU A 6 4.12 -24.95 21.24
C LEU A 6 5.62 -24.76 20.96
N ILE A 7 6.38 -25.85 20.88
CA ILE A 7 7.80 -25.81 20.48
C ILE A 7 7.93 -25.38 19.02
N VAL A 8 7.13 -25.95 18.11
CA VAL A 8 7.15 -25.57 16.69
C VAL A 8 6.78 -24.10 16.48
N THR A 9 5.75 -23.59 17.18
CA THR A 9 5.39 -22.17 17.10
C THR A 9 6.46 -21.26 17.70
N ALA A 10 7.07 -21.63 18.83
CA ALA A 10 8.18 -20.87 19.42
C ALA A 10 9.41 -20.80 18.49
N VAL A 11 9.78 -21.92 17.85
CA VAL A 11 10.87 -21.96 16.87
C VAL A 11 10.54 -21.12 15.64
N LEU A 12 9.31 -21.19 15.13
CA LEU A 12 8.85 -20.35 14.02
C LEU A 12 8.93 -18.86 14.34
N VAL A 13 8.47 -18.44 15.53
CA VAL A 13 8.56 -17.05 15.99
C VAL A 13 10.02 -16.61 16.14
N ALA A 14 10.87 -17.48 16.71
CA ALA A 14 12.29 -17.19 16.86
C ALA A 14 12.96 -16.94 15.51
N VAL A 15 12.71 -17.80 14.51
CA VAL A 15 13.33 -17.71 13.18
C VAL A 15 12.76 -16.55 12.36
N LEU A 16 11.44 -16.34 12.37
CA LEU A 16 10.79 -15.34 11.51
C LEU A 16 10.82 -13.92 12.09
N VAL A 17 10.93 -13.77 13.41
CA VAL A 17 10.81 -12.45 14.07
C VAL A 17 12.04 -12.11 14.89
N VAL A 18 12.50 -13.00 15.76
CA VAL A 18 13.58 -12.67 16.72
C VAL A 18 14.94 -12.53 16.04
N LEU A 19 15.33 -13.47 15.18
CA LEU A 19 16.64 -13.40 14.50
C LEU A 19 16.78 -12.16 13.59
N PRO A 20 15.81 -11.84 12.71
CA PRO A 20 15.92 -10.67 11.85
C PRO A 20 15.91 -9.35 12.63
N THR A 21 15.12 -9.26 13.70
CA THR A 21 15.07 -8.05 14.53
C THR A 21 16.35 -7.85 15.32
N PHE A 22 16.92 -8.92 15.90
CA PHE A 22 18.18 -8.86 16.60
C PHE A 22 19.34 -8.44 15.67
N SER A 23 19.42 -9.03 14.47
CA SER A 23 20.40 -8.62 13.46
C SER A 23 20.25 -7.14 13.09
N SER A 24 19.02 -6.67 12.90
CA SER A 24 18.75 -5.26 12.59
C SER A 24 19.19 -4.32 13.70
N LEU A 25 18.99 -4.70 14.97
CA LEU A 25 19.41 -3.90 16.13
C LEU A 25 20.93 -3.82 16.26
N ILE A 26 21.64 -4.90 15.96
CA ILE A 26 23.11 -4.90 15.94
C ILE A 26 23.63 -3.93 14.88
N ASN A 27 23.10 -4.01 13.65
CA ASN A 27 23.53 -3.12 12.56
C ASN A 27 23.27 -1.64 12.92
N LEU A 28 22.11 -1.34 13.48
CA LEU A 28 21.76 0.00 13.94
C LEU A 28 22.71 0.52 15.03
N TYR A 29 23.13 -0.36 15.95
CA TYR A 29 24.10 0.00 16.98
C TYR A 29 25.49 0.26 16.40
N ILE A 30 25.93 -0.58 15.44
CA ILE A 30 27.21 -0.40 14.75
C ILE A 30 27.22 0.92 13.98
N ASP A 31 26.15 1.22 13.24
CA ASP A 31 26.00 2.49 12.52
C ASP A 31 26.04 3.67 13.49
N TRP A 32 25.30 3.61 14.60
CA TRP A 32 25.31 4.65 15.61
C TRP A 32 26.70 4.91 16.19
N LEU A 33 27.46 3.85 16.49
CA LEU A 33 28.83 3.96 16.96
C LEU A 33 29.72 4.62 15.89
N PHE A 34 29.63 4.18 14.64
CA PHE A 34 30.37 4.77 13.52
C PHE A 34 30.11 6.27 13.36
N PHE A 35 28.84 6.70 13.39
CA PHE A 35 28.48 8.12 13.30
C PHE A 35 28.93 8.93 14.51
N THR A 36 29.07 8.30 15.67
CA THR A 36 29.61 8.93 16.87
C THR A 36 31.12 9.15 16.75
N GLU A 37 31.87 8.12 16.35
CA GLU A 37 33.32 8.19 16.19
C GLU A 37 33.75 9.14 15.06
N THR A 38 32.95 9.25 14.00
CA THR A 38 33.22 10.15 12.87
C THR A 38 32.73 11.58 13.07
N GLY A 39 32.04 11.88 14.17
CA GLY A 39 31.51 13.22 14.48
C GLY A 39 30.26 13.63 13.67
N TYR A 40 29.62 12.70 12.95
CA TYR A 40 28.43 12.96 12.11
C TYR A 40 27.11 12.52 12.77
N THR A 41 27.01 12.55 14.10
CA THR A 41 25.81 12.14 14.87
C THR A 41 24.52 12.85 14.45
N GLY A 42 24.63 14.09 13.97
CA GLY A 42 23.50 14.86 13.44
C GLY A 42 22.88 14.22 12.19
N VAL A 43 23.70 13.63 11.31
CA VAL A 43 23.23 12.93 10.09
C VAL A 43 22.45 11.68 10.48
N PHE A 44 23.01 10.86 11.38
CA PHE A 44 22.33 9.66 11.89
C PHE A 44 20.97 9.99 12.51
N SER A 45 20.94 11.00 13.39
CA SER A 45 19.71 11.44 14.05
C SER A 45 18.67 11.93 13.04
N LYS A 46 19.09 12.68 12.02
CA LYS A 46 18.19 13.17 10.98
C LYS A 46 17.64 12.04 10.11
N THR A 47 18.48 11.09 9.70
CA THR A 47 18.06 9.91 8.93
C THR A 47 17.06 9.08 9.72
N MET A 48 17.39 8.74 10.97
CA MET A 48 16.56 7.91 11.83
C MET A 48 15.20 8.55 12.14
N THR A 49 15.18 9.84 12.50
CA THR A 49 13.94 10.56 12.77
C THR A 49 13.06 10.65 11.52
N THR A 50 13.65 10.86 10.35
CA THR A 50 12.91 10.92 9.09
C THR A 50 12.33 9.56 8.72
N GLN A 51 13.12 8.47 8.83
CA GLN A 51 12.65 7.10 8.58
C GLN A 51 11.48 6.71 9.49
N ILE A 52 11.58 7.01 10.79
CA ILE A 52 10.50 6.71 11.74
C ILE A 52 9.27 7.57 11.44
N ALA A 53 9.45 8.88 11.21
CA ALA A 53 8.35 9.79 10.94
C ALA A 53 7.62 9.43 9.64
N SER A 54 8.34 9.18 8.55
CA SER A 54 7.75 8.79 7.28
C SER A 54 7.08 7.42 7.36
N GLY A 55 7.71 6.45 8.02
CA GLY A 55 7.13 5.14 8.20
C GLY A 55 5.84 5.16 9.02
N VAL A 56 5.81 5.90 10.13
CA VAL A 56 4.59 6.10 10.91
C VAL A 56 3.51 6.82 10.10
N PHE A 57 3.88 7.87 9.37
CA PHE A 57 2.96 8.64 8.55
C PHE A 57 2.28 7.78 7.48
N PHE A 58 3.05 7.07 6.63
CA PHE A 58 2.49 6.24 5.56
C PHE A 58 1.73 5.03 6.09
N GLY A 59 2.21 4.41 7.18
CA GLY A 59 1.50 3.32 7.86
C GLY A 59 0.13 3.77 8.36
N LEU A 60 0.07 4.90 9.08
CA LEU A 60 -1.19 5.45 9.60
C LEU A 60 -2.12 5.94 8.49
N LEU A 61 -1.58 6.54 7.43
CA LEU A 61 -2.35 7.00 6.28
C LEU A 61 -3.03 5.80 5.60
N PHE A 62 -2.28 4.74 5.31
CA PHE A 62 -2.83 3.51 4.74
C PHE A 62 -3.88 2.89 5.67
N LEU A 63 -3.57 2.74 6.96
CA LEU A 63 -4.47 2.15 7.94
C LEU A 63 -5.77 2.95 8.06
N GLY A 64 -5.67 4.28 8.14
CA GLY A 64 -6.83 5.18 8.18
C GLY A 64 -7.70 5.04 6.94
N PHE A 65 -7.07 5.06 5.75
CA PHE A 65 -7.77 4.89 4.48
C PHE A 65 -8.47 3.53 4.38
N ALA A 66 -7.78 2.44 4.69
CA ALA A 66 -8.34 1.09 4.64
C ALA A 66 -9.47 0.89 5.66
N LEU A 67 -9.31 1.41 6.89
CA LEU A 67 -10.35 1.34 7.93
C LEU A 67 -11.60 2.13 7.54
N VAL A 68 -11.47 3.34 7.00
CA VAL A 68 -12.62 4.14 6.55
C VAL A 68 -13.43 3.36 5.53
N ASN A 69 -12.78 2.79 4.52
CA ASN A 69 -13.45 2.00 3.48
C ASN A 69 -14.10 0.72 4.05
N LEU A 70 -13.41 0.00 4.94
CA LEU A 70 -13.97 -1.18 5.59
C LEU A 70 -15.15 -0.86 6.50
N VAL A 71 -15.11 0.24 7.24
CA VAL A 71 -16.21 0.69 8.11
C VAL A 71 -17.43 1.05 7.27
N ILE A 72 -17.24 1.77 6.15
CA ILE A 72 -18.33 2.08 5.21
C ILE A 72 -18.93 0.78 4.67
N ALA A 73 -18.09 -0.16 4.22
CA ALA A 73 -18.55 -1.44 3.68
C ALA A 73 -19.35 -2.26 4.70
N LYS A 74 -18.89 -2.34 5.95
CA LYS A 74 -19.57 -3.06 7.04
C LYS A 74 -20.88 -2.41 7.48
N ARG A 75 -21.04 -1.10 7.35
CA ARG A 75 -22.28 -0.39 7.67
C ARG A 75 -23.41 -0.69 6.68
N ILE A 76 -23.08 -1.05 5.45
CA ILE A 76 -24.08 -1.42 4.44
C ILE A 76 -24.49 -2.87 4.71
N THR A 77 -25.62 -3.04 5.39
CA THR A 77 -26.23 -4.36 5.64
C THR A 77 -27.24 -4.67 4.55
N PHE A 78 -27.18 -5.89 4.02
CA PHE A 78 -28.13 -6.39 3.03
C PHE A 78 -29.13 -7.31 3.74
N PRO A 79 -30.41 -7.33 3.31
CA PRO A 79 -31.36 -8.34 3.75
C PRO A 79 -30.91 -9.70 3.22
N GLY A 80 -30.05 -10.39 3.98
CA GLY A 80 -29.63 -11.75 3.70
C GLY A 80 -30.80 -12.67 3.95
N LYS A 81 -31.28 -13.37 2.92
CA LYS A 81 -31.95 -14.65 3.16
C LYS A 81 -30.83 -15.62 3.48
N ASP A 82 -30.78 -16.15 4.70
CA ASP A 82 -29.87 -17.25 5.11
C ASP A 82 -30.17 -18.57 4.37
N TYR A 83 -30.95 -18.51 3.28
CA TYR A 83 -31.48 -19.63 2.53
C TYR A 83 -31.07 -19.45 1.07
N TYR A 84 -30.16 -20.30 0.60
CA TYR A 84 -29.93 -20.47 -0.83
C TYR A 84 -30.80 -21.64 -1.29
N THR A 85 -31.70 -21.40 -2.25
CA THR A 85 -32.51 -22.46 -2.85
C THR A 85 -31.72 -23.09 -3.99
N ILE A 86 -31.13 -24.27 -3.76
CA ILE A 86 -30.49 -25.06 -4.81
C ILE A 86 -31.47 -26.18 -5.18
N SER A 87 -31.97 -26.18 -6.42
CA SER A 87 -32.92 -27.23 -6.90
C SER A 87 -34.20 -27.39 -6.06
N GLY A 88 -34.74 -26.29 -5.53
CA GLY A 88 -36.01 -26.30 -4.77
C GLY A 88 -35.90 -26.67 -3.29
N THR A 89 -34.71 -27.04 -2.79
CA THR A 89 -34.48 -27.24 -1.36
C THR A 89 -33.83 -26.00 -0.73
N PRO A 90 -34.39 -25.44 0.36
CA PRO A 90 -33.76 -24.35 1.08
C PRO A 90 -32.57 -24.92 1.87
N LEU A 91 -31.34 -24.68 1.40
CA LEU A 91 -30.13 -24.95 2.17
C LEU A 91 -29.84 -23.74 3.07
N THR A 92 -29.90 -23.96 4.38
CA THR A 92 -29.39 -23.01 5.38
C THR A 92 -27.90 -23.20 5.55
N ILE A 93 -27.10 -22.36 4.90
CA ILE A 93 -25.67 -22.31 5.16
C ILE A 93 -25.45 -21.35 6.32
N ASN A 94 -24.86 -21.83 7.42
CA ASN A 94 -24.50 -20.96 8.53
C ASN A 94 -23.23 -20.14 8.14
N LEU A 95 -23.43 -18.94 7.59
CA LEU A 95 -22.31 -18.04 7.22
C LEU A 95 -21.62 -17.39 8.42
N SER A 96 -22.11 -17.59 9.65
CA SER A 96 -21.55 -16.92 10.83
C SER A 96 -20.08 -17.30 11.07
N TYR A 97 -19.73 -18.57 10.86
CA TYR A 97 -18.34 -19.04 10.99
C TYR A 97 -17.41 -18.41 9.93
N LEU A 98 -17.88 -18.31 8.69
CA LEU A 98 -17.14 -17.66 7.60
C LEU A 98 -16.93 -16.17 7.86
N ARG A 99 -17.92 -15.48 8.44
CA ARG A 99 -17.82 -14.05 8.79
C ARG A 99 -16.78 -13.82 9.90
N THR A 100 -16.71 -14.68 10.91
CA THR A 100 -15.70 -14.58 11.98
C THR A 100 -14.29 -14.80 11.43
N ILE A 101 -14.10 -15.83 10.60
CA ILE A 101 -12.81 -16.08 9.93
C ILE A 101 -12.44 -14.90 9.05
N GLN A 102 -13.36 -14.39 8.24
CA GLN A 102 -13.13 -13.22 7.39
C GLN A 102 -12.67 -12.02 8.23
N GLN A 103 -13.36 -11.70 9.32
CA GLN A 103 -12.96 -10.57 10.17
C GLN A 103 -11.57 -10.74 10.77
N ALA A 104 -11.23 -11.94 11.23
CA ALA A 104 -9.91 -12.26 11.72
C ALA A 104 -8.85 -12.12 10.61
N VAL A 105 -9.10 -12.71 9.44
CA VAL A 105 -8.19 -12.64 8.28
C VAL A 105 -8.01 -11.20 7.80
N THR A 106 -9.08 -10.42 7.66
CA THR A 106 -9.00 -9.00 7.30
C THR A 106 -8.21 -8.21 8.33
N PHE A 107 -8.38 -8.49 9.63
CA PHE A 107 -7.60 -7.85 10.67
C PHE A 107 -6.10 -8.17 10.55
N PHE A 108 -5.74 -9.45 10.36
CA PHE A 108 -4.35 -9.86 10.16
C PHE A 108 -3.74 -9.28 8.89
N ILE A 109 -4.47 -9.27 7.77
CA ILE A 109 -4.04 -8.63 6.52
C ILE A 109 -3.78 -7.15 6.75
N LEU A 110 -4.72 -6.44 7.40
CA LEU A 110 -4.59 -5.01 7.64
C LEU A 110 -3.40 -4.70 8.56
N LEU A 111 -3.18 -5.49 9.61
CA LEU A 111 -2.01 -5.38 10.48
C LEU A 111 -0.71 -5.56 9.70
N ILE A 112 -0.59 -6.65 8.94
CA ILE A 112 0.63 -6.99 8.18
C ILE A 112 0.91 -5.92 7.13
N VAL A 113 -0.09 -5.56 6.32
CA VAL A 113 0.08 -4.57 5.25
C VAL A 113 0.36 -3.18 5.81
N THR A 114 -0.23 -2.80 6.95
CA THR A 114 0.09 -1.53 7.62
C THR A 114 1.56 -1.48 8.04
N ILE A 115 2.08 -2.56 8.63
CA ILE A 115 3.50 -2.64 9.00
C ILE A 115 4.38 -2.57 7.74
N MET A 116 4.01 -3.28 6.67
CA MET A 116 4.74 -3.25 5.40
C MET A 116 4.76 -1.85 4.76
N MET A 117 3.60 -1.16 4.74
CA MET A 117 3.50 0.22 4.25
C MET A 117 4.30 1.19 5.10
N GLY A 118 4.37 0.96 6.42
CA GLY A 118 5.24 1.75 7.30
C GLY A 118 6.72 1.50 7.01
N LYS A 119 7.14 0.25 6.78
CA LYS A 119 8.54 -0.03 6.39
C LYS A 119 8.87 0.56 5.01
N TRP A 120 7.95 0.48 4.06
CA TRP A 120 8.10 1.09 2.75
C TRP A 120 8.19 2.62 2.87
N GLY A 121 7.32 3.27 3.64
CA GLY A 121 7.40 4.71 3.91
C GLY A 121 8.70 5.12 4.58
N ALA A 122 9.23 4.28 5.49
CA ALA A 122 10.54 4.50 6.10
C ALA A 122 11.67 4.46 5.07
N SER A 123 11.58 3.62 4.02
CA SER A 123 12.60 3.59 2.95
C SER A 123 12.65 4.85 2.09
N LEU A 124 11.58 5.64 2.05
CA LEU A 124 11.50 6.91 1.30
C LEU A 124 12.15 8.10 2.01
N TRP A 125 12.86 7.89 3.12
CA TRP A 125 13.47 8.96 3.90
C TRP A 125 14.37 9.87 3.08
N SER A 126 15.13 9.32 2.12
CA SER A 126 16.03 10.07 1.24
C SER A 126 15.24 10.95 0.28
N GLU A 127 14.22 10.40 -0.39
CA GLU A 127 13.34 11.13 -1.30
C GLU A 127 12.60 12.27 -0.58
N ILE A 128 12.16 12.05 0.65
CA ILE A 128 11.50 13.08 1.48
C ILE A 128 12.46 14.21 1.84
N LEU A 129 13.70 13.88 2.22
CA LEU A 129 14.71 14.90 2.52
C LEU A 129 15.11 15.68 1.27
N LEU A 130 15.26 15.00 0.13
CA LEU A 130 15.57 15.63 -1.16
C LEU A 130 14.43 16.56 -1.59
N PHE A 131 13.18 16.14 -1.46
CA PHE A 131 12.02 16.97 -1.75
C PHE A 131 11.97 18.22 -0.84
N GLY A 132 12.20 18.04 0.46
CA GLY A 132 12.17 19.13 1.43
C GLY A 132 13.34 20.12 1.30
N ASN A 133 14.46 19.68 0.74
CA ASN A 133 15.65 20.51 0.50
C ASN A 133 15.92 20.67 -1.00
N ALA A 134 14.87 20.66 -1.83
CA ALA A 134 14.99 20.75 -3.27
C ALA A 134 15.69 22.06 -3.67
N ALA A 135 16.69 21.96 -4.53
CA ALA A 135 17.42 23.09 -5.07
C ALA A 135 17.15 23.24 -6.57
N THR A 136 17.16 24.48 -7.06
CA THR A 136 17.10 24.78 -8.49
C THR A 136 18.47 24.56 -9.12
N VAL A 137 18.53 23.80 -10.20
CA VAL A 137 19.76 23.60 -10.97
C VAL A 137 20.02 24.78 -11.90
N GLY A 138 18.97 25.44 -12.39
CA GLY A 138 19.04 26.57 -13.31
C GLY A 138 19.13 26.17 -14.78
N PHE A 139 18.87 24.90 -15.09
CA PHE A 139 18.87 24.36 -16.44
C PHE A 139 17.54 23.64 -16.69
N ASN A 140 16.80 24.14 -17.67
CA ASN A 140 15.50 23.58 -18.03
C ASN A 140 15.66 22.50 -19.09
N ASP A 141 14.87 21.44 -18.97
CA ASP A 141 14.76 20.42 -19.97
C ASP A 141 14.09 20.99 -21.25
N PRO A 142 14.54 20.60 -22.45
CA PRO A 142 14.04 21.14 -23.70
C PRO A 142 12.67 20.60 -24.13
N VAL A 143 12.14 19.56 -23.48
CA VAL A 143 10.90 18.87 -23.90
C VAL A 143 9.70 19.40 -23.12
N PHE A 144 9.78 19.42 -21.79
CA PHE A 144 8.73 19.82 -20.87
C PHE A 144 9.00 21.18 -20.19
N GLY A 145 10.18 21.78 -20.38
CA GLY A 145 10.51 23.10 -19.85
C GLY A 145 10.62 23.17 -18.32
N LYS A 146 10.85 22.04 -17.66
CA LYS A 146 11.04 21.88 -16.21
C LYS A 146 12.52 21.94 -15.87
N ASP A 147 12.85 22.53 -14.72
CA ASP A 147 14.23 22.52 -14.22
C ASP A 147 14.69 21.09 -13.92
N ILE A 148 15.93 20.75 -14.21
CA ILE A 148 16.50 19.42 -13.89
C ILE A 148 16.35 19.09 -12.40
N GLY A 149 16.39 20.09 -11.51
CA GLY A 149 16.19 19.91 -10.07
C GLY A 149 14.80 19.35 -9.72
N PHE A 150 13.77 19.61 -10.52
CA PHE A 150 12.46 18.96 -10.36
C PHE A 150 12.60 17.44 -10.47
N TYR A 151 13.30 16.96 -11.51
CA TYR A 151 13.41 15.54 -11.76
C TYR A 151 14.34 14.81 -10.77
N LEU A 152 15.36 15.51 -10.25
CA LEU A 152 16.29 14.92 -9.27
C LEU A 152 15.71 14.89 -7.85
N PHE A 153 15.02 15.95 -7.42
CA PHE A 153 14.65 16.14 -6.02
C PHE A 153 13.17 15.89 -5.74
N GLN A 154 12.28 16.15 -6.70
CA GLN A 154 10.84 16.14 -6.46
C GLN A 154 10.14 14.95 -7.13
N TYR A 155 10.49 14.65 -8.38
CA TYR A 155 9.88 13.61 -9.17
C TYR A 155 9.91 12.22 -8.50
N PRO A 156 11.02 11.73 -7.90
CA PRO A 156 11.05 10.40 -7.29
C PRO A 156 10.00 10.24 -6.18
N LEU A 157 9.86 11.26 -5.32
CA LEU A 157 8.85 11.22 -4.25
C LEU A 157 7.42 11.24 -4.82
N ILE A 158 7.18 12.02 -5.88
CA ILE A 158 5.87 12.08 -6.54
C ILE A 158 5.51 10.72 -7.17
N GLU A 159 6.47 10.04 -7.79
CA GLU A 159 6.28 8.69 -8.34
C GLU A 159 5.98 7.68 -7.23
N SER A 160 6.76 7.69 -6.14
CA SER A 160 6.53 6.87 -4.94
C SER A 160 5.13 7.10 -4.34
N LEU A 161 4.69 8.36 -4.20
CA LEU A 161 3.34 8.70 -3.72
C LEU A 161 2.25 8.14 -4.63
N LYS A 162 2.43 8.21 -5.94
CA LYS A 162 1.49 7.64 -6.91
C LYS A 162 1.38 6.12 -6.73
N GLN A 163 2.51 5.42 -6.61
CA GLN A 163 2.54 3.97 -6.38
C GLN A 163 1.83 3.58 -5.07
N PHE A 164 2.02 4.37 -4.01
CA PHE A 164 1.32 4.18 -2.73
C PHE A 164 -0.20 4.32 -2.86
N ILE A 165 -0.67 5.34 -3.59
CA ILE A 165 -2.10 5.56 -3.84
C ILE A 165 -2.69 4.39 -4.63
N ASP A 166 -2.03 3.94 -5.70
CA ASP A 166 -2.46 2.79 -6.50
C ASP A 166 -2.60 1.53 -5.63
N PHE A 167 -1.55 1.20 -4.87
CA PHE A 167 -1.56 0.04 -4.00
C PHE A 167 -2.70 0.12 -2.97
N SER A 168 -2.86 1.28 -2.32
CA SER A 168 -3.89 1.51 -1.30
C SER A 168 -5.30 1.36 -1.88
N LEU A 169 -5.55 1.93 -3.07
CA LEU A 169 -6.84 1.84 -3.76
C LEU A 169 -7.17 0.41 -4.18
N ILE A 170 -6.23 -0.28 -4.83
CA ILE A 170 -6.43 -1.66 -5.29
C ILE A 170 -6.73 -2.57 -4.10
N LEU A 171 -5.94 -2.46 -3.02
CA LEU A 171 -6.16 -3.27 -1.83
C LEU A 171 -7.50 -2.96 -1.16
N ALA A 172 -7.89 -1.68 -1.09
CA ALA A 172 -9.20 -1.29 -0.56
C ALA A 172 -10.35 -1.88 -1.38
N ILE A 173 -10.26 -1.84 -2.72
CA ILE A 173 -11.26 -2.46 -3.62
C ILE A 173 -11.38 -3.97 -3.33
N ILE A 174 -10.25 -4.67 -3.19
CA ILE A 174 -10.24 -6.11 -2.91
C ILE A 174 -10.90 -6.40 -1.56
N LEU A 175 -10.48 -5.71 -0.48
CA LEU A 175 -10.98 -5.94 0.87
C LEU A 175 -12.47 -5.61 1.00
N VAL A 176 -12.90 -4.52 0.38
CA VAL A 176 -14.31 -4.09 0.36
C VAL A 176 -15.14 -5.03 -0.51
N GLY A 177 -14.63 -5.44 -1.67
CA GLY A 177 -15.29 -6.41 -2.55
C GLY A 177 -15.54 -7.75 -1.86
N ILE A 178 -14.54 -8.28 -1.15
CA ILE A 178 -14.69 -9.49 -0.31
C ILE A 178 -15.77 -9.28 0.76
N THR A 179 -15.78 -8.11 1.40
CA THR A 179 -16.77 -7.78 2.43
C THR A 179 -18.20 -7.72 1.89
N PHE A 180 -18.40 -7.14 0.71
CA PHE A 180 -19.73 -7.11 0.08
C PHE A 180 -20.17 -8.46 -0.47
N PHE A 181 -19.24 -9.25 -1.00
CA PHE A 181 -19.54 -10.60 -1.48
C PHE A 181 -20.02 -11.49 -0.33
N LEU A 182 -19.29 -11.52 0.79
CA LEU A 182 -19.67 -12.29 1.98
C LEU A 182 -20.87 -11.68 2.74
N GLY A 183 -21.09 -10.37 2.60
CA GLY A 183 -22.26 -9.68 3.14
C GLY A 183 -23.55 -9.92 2.36
N GLY A 184 -23.49 -10.52 1.17
CA GLY A 184 -24.64 -10.78 0.30
C GLY A 184 -25.07 -9.60 -0.57
N GLY A 185 -24.23 -8.57 -0.71
CA GLY A 185 -24.48 -7.40 -1.56
C GLY A 185 -24.18 -7.63 -3.04
N ILE A 186 -23.47 -8.72 -3.35
CA ILE A 186 -23.22 -9.23 -4.72
C ILE A 186 -23.78 -10.64 -4.78
N GLN A 187 -24.86 -10.83 -5.54
CA GLN A 187 -25.51 -12.13 -5.67
C GLN A 187 -25.34 -12.64 -7.10
N ILE A 188 -24.84 -13.87 -7.23
CA ILE A 188 -24.70 -14.57 -8.51
C ILE A 188 -25.81 -15.61 -8.58
N THR A 189 -26.94 -15.24 -9.18
CA THR A 189 -28.00 -16.19 -9.55
C THR A 189 -27.66 -16.78 -10.92
N GLN A 190 -28.14 -18.00 -11.20
CA GLN A 190 -27.84 -18.86 -12.37
C GLN A 190 -27.76 -18.18 -13.75
N ARG A 191 -28.23 -16.93 -13.91
CA ARG A 191 -28.07 -16.15 -15.15
C ARG A 191 -27.95 -14.63 -14.98
N GLN A 192 -27.93 -14.09 -13.76
CA GLN A 192 -27.91 -12.65 -13.51
C GLN A 192 -27.08 -12.31 -12.27
N ILE A 193 -26.17 -11.34 -12.43
CA ILE A 193 -25.42 -10.75 -11.31
C ILE A 193 -26.25 -9.58 -10.80
N MET A 194 -26.84 -9.73 -9.61
CA MET A 194 -27.56 -8.65 -8.94
C MET A 194 -26.61 -7.99 -7.94
N ILE A 195 -26.31 -6.71 -8.16
CA ILE A 195 -25.47 -5.89 -7.29
C ILE A 195 -26.35 -4.82 -6.68
N ASP A 196 -26.32 -4.68 -5.36
CA ASP A 196 -27.04 -3.60 -4.69
C ASP A 196 -26.51 -2.22 -5.17
N PRO A 197 -27.39 -1.24 -5.46
CA PRO A 197 -26.97 0.09 -5.92
C PRO A 197 -25.96 0.78 -4.99
N ARG A 198 -25.99 0.50 -3.68
CA ARG A 198 -25.05 1.05 -2.69
C ARG A 198 -23.66 0.46 -2.85
N VAL A 199 -23.57 -0.85 -3.12
CA VAL A 199 -22.31 -1.55 -3.43
C VAL A 199 -21.72 -0.99 -4.71
N ASN A 200 -22.53 -0.89 -5.75
CA ASN A 200 -22.09 -0.40 -7.04
C ASN A 200 -21.58 1.06 -6.95
N ARG A 201 -22.25 1.91 -6.16
CA ARG A 201 -21.78 3.29 -5.92
C ARG A 201 -20.44 3.32 -5.21
N HIS A 202 -20.26 2.56 -4.14
CA HIS A 202 -19.03 2.61 -3.36
C HIS A 202 -17.83 2.03 -4.12
N ILE A 203 -17.99 0.86 -4.76
CA ILE A 203 -16.97 0.29 -5.64
C ILE A 203 -16.71 1.21 -6.84
N GLY A 204 -17.77 1.79 -7.44
CA GLY A 204 -17.64 2.73 -8.56
C GLY A 204 -16.84 3.98 -8.20
N ILE A 205 -17.01 4.53 -6.99
CA ILE A 205 -16.19 5.64 -6.50
C ILE A 205 -14.72 5.23 -6.39
N LEU A 206 -14.44 4.06 -5.81
CA LEU A 206 -13.06 3.56 -5.68
C LEU A 206 -12.40 3.32 -7.04
N ILE A 207 -13.13 2.72 -7.99
CA ILE A 207 -12.65 2.53 -9.36
C ILE A 207 -12.45 3.87 -10.06
N GLY A 208 -13.35 4.83 -9.86
CA GLY A 208 -13.19 6.19 -10.38
C GLY A 208 -11.93 6.87 -9.88
N LEU A 209 -11.59 6.70 -8.59
CA LEU A 209 -10.33 7.18 -8.02
C LEU A 209 -9.11 6.48 -8.65
N VAL A 210 -9.18 5.17 -8.92
CA VAL A 210 -8.11 4.45 -9.63
C VAL A 210 -7.90 5.02 -11.02
N ILE A 211 -8.97 5.23 -11.79
CA ILE A 211 -8.89 5.78 -13.15
C ILE A 211 -8.33 7.20 -13.13
N MET A 212 -8.75 8.02 -12.17
CA MET A 212 -8.23 9.37 -11.98
C MET A 212 -6.72 9.34 -11.66
N ASN A 213 -6.28 8.44 -10.77
CA ASN A 213 -4.87 8.28 -10.44
C ASN A 213 -4.05 7.72 -11.60
N MET A 214 -4.64 6.85 -12.42
CA MET A 214 -4.03 6.34 -13.64
C MET A 214 -3.78 7.45 -14.66
N GLY A 215 -4.69 8.42 -14.78
CA GLY A 215 -4.49 9.63 -15.58
C GLY A 215 -3.27 10.45 -15.14
N LEU A 216 -3.11 10.67 -13.82
CA LEU A 216 -1.91 11.30 -13.27
C LEU A 216 -0.65 10.45 -13.54
N GLY A 217 -0.78 9.12 -13.47
CA GLY A 217 0.28 8.18 -13.80
C GLY A 217 0.79 8.34 -15.23
N PHE A 218 -0.09 8.49 -16.22
CA PHE A 218 0.32 8.73 -17.60
C PHE A 218 1.08 10.05 -17.78
N TYR A 219 0.68 11.09 -17.07
CA TYR A 219 1.42 12.34 -17.07
C TYR A 219 2.82 12.17 -16.47
N LEU A 220 2.96 11.46 -15.34
CA LEU A 220 4.26 11.19 -14.75
C LEU A 220 5.14 10.30 -15.63
N GLU A 221 4.56 9.29 -16.29
CA GLU A 221 5.30 8.43 -17.22
C GLU A 221 5.85 9.22 -18.41
N SER A 222 5.13 10.25 -18.88
CA SER A 222 5.64 11.13 -19.93
C SER A 222 6.92 11.86 -19.50
N LEU A 223 7.01 12.27 -18.23
CA LEU A 223 8.18 12.90 -17.64
C LEU A 223 9.35 11.90 -17.50
N ARG A 224 9.03 10.62 -17.29
CA ARG A 224 10.02 9.53 -17.19
C ARG A 224 10.71 9.22 -18.51
N MET A 225 10.15 9.61 -19.65
CA MET A 225 10.77 9.38 -20.97
C MET A 225 12.16 10.04 -21.08
N LEU A 226 12.43 11.11 -20.32
CA LEU A 226 13.77 11.72 -20.22
C LEU A 226 14.83 10.82 -19.56
N TYR A 227 14.41 9.71 -18.93
CA TYR A 227 15.27 8.71 -18.31
C TYR A 227 15.35 7.41 -19.10
N SER A 228 14.74 7.31 -20.29
CA SER A 228 14.76 6.09 -21.08
C SER A 228 16.16 5.78 -21.62
N GLU A 229 16.62 4.55 -21.42
CA GLU A 229 17.88 4.07 -21.98
C GLU A 229 17.61 3.36 -23.32
N HIS A 230 17.87 4.05 -24.44
CA HIS A 230 17.77 3.49 -25.79
C HIS A 230 19.15 3.06 -26.29
N GLY A 231 19.66 1.95 -25.73
CA GLY A 231 20.96 1.39 -26.12
C GLY A 231 22.13 2.30 -25.74
N VAL A 232 22.66 3.06 -26.70
CA VAL A 232 23.80 3.99 -26.48
C VAL A 232 23.33 5.41 -26.13
N ILE A 233 22.03 5.70 -26.34
CA ILE A 233 21.45 7.03 -26.15
C ILE A 233 20.63 7.04 -24.87
N PHE A 234 20.88 8.02 -24.01
CA PHE A 234 20.12 8.27 -22.78
C PHE A 234 19.17 9.44 -22.99
N GLY A 235 17.91 9.25 -22.62
CA GLY A 235 16.85 10.26 -22.71
C GLY A 235 15.84 10.01 -23.81
N ALA A 236 14.87 10.92 -23.92
CA ALA A 236 13.76 10.80 -24.85
C ALA A 236 14.26 10.82 -26.30
N SER A 237 13.97 9.75 -27.05
CA SER A 237 14.32 9.62 -28.45
C SER A 237 13.25 10.25 -29.34
N TYR A 238 13.58 10.45 -30.62
CA TYR A 238 12.64 10.99 -31.63
C TYR A 238 11.36 10.15 -31.78
N THR A 239 11.40 8.88 -31.40
CA THR A 239 10.23 7.98 -31.44
C THR A 239 9.32 8.08 -30.21
N ASP A 240 9.79 8.71 -29.14
CA ASP A 240 9.08 8.78 -27.86
C ASP A 240 8.31 10.11 -27.68
N VAL A 241 8.66 11.13 -28.48
CA VAL A 241 8.11 12.50 -28.43
C VAL A 241 7.06 12.74 -29.51
#